data_AF-A0A924BI73-F1
#
_entry.id   AF-A0A924BI73-F1
#
_cell.length_a   1.000
_cell.length_b   1.000
_cell.length_c   1.000
_cell.angle_alpha   90.00
_cell.angle_beta   90.00
_cell.angle_gamma   90.00
#
_symmetry.space_group_name_H-M   'P 1'
#
loop_
_entity.id
_entity.type
_entity.pdbx_description
1 polymer ?
#
loop_
_entity_poly.entity_id
_entity_poly.type
_entity_poly.pdbx_seq_one_letter_code
_entity_poly.pdbx_strand_id
1 'polypeptide(L)'
;MMKTPLFYDDGSPPPGPYDAAPQDPWFLRDDTASDLPPPLHPGDWHAAQGRLSADLARLALLYGTLTERLRAGPQGWRHRLALMTAARISGASGDRVSPDRLALWEARHLSGAQDDAQGLTRAAWAFRRLMGTTPPQQDLAGFLARQGAAEDVADLSAQLAGLADLHPATRAAAVTQAWQIPDQPARCIEAAVLGSRLAAEMAGPGFVPVMGCGGGGSPQAVLALWLAGAQRETQGALLHLDRLRAWQDQAQATLTGWQGRIPLPLIHILTAWPLVSAAMAETLTGANRSTVQRNLTALQATGLLREVTGQGRYRLWTARL
;
A
#
# COMPACT_ATOMS: atom_id res chain seq x y z
N MET A 1 10.07 -26.12 7.69
CA MET A 1 10.21 -25.34 6.46
C MET A 1 8.83 -24.94 6.00
N MET A 2 8.53 -23.64 6.00
CA MET A 2 7.27 -23.11 5.47
C MET A 2 7.30 -23.30 3.95
N LYS A 3 6.31 -23.97 3.38
CA LYS A 3 6.27 -24.36 1.94
C LYS A 3 5.94 -23.19 1.00
N THR A 4 5.51 -22.06 1.56
CA THR A 4 5.15 -20.84 0.84
C THR A 4 5.76 -19.68 1.63
N PRO A 5 6.45 -18.73 0.98
CA PRO A 5 7.01 -17.62 1.71
C PRO A 5 5.88 -16.82 2.37
N LEU A 6 6.06 -16.49 3.65
CA LEU A 6 5.10 -15.71 4.45
C LEU A 6 4.87 -14.31 3.89
N PHE A 7 5.83 -13.83 3.10
CA PHE A 7 5.97 -12.50 2.54
C PHE A 7 6.45 -12.63 1.10
N TYR A 8 6.23 -11.61 0.27
CA TYR A 8 6.80 -11.56 -1.07
C TYR A 8 8.32 -11.34 -0.95
N ASP A 9 9.10 -12.43 -1.02
CA ASP A 9 10.56 -12.41 -0.81
C ASP A 9 11.34 -11.87 -2.03
N ASP A 10 10.67 -11.74 -3.18
CA ASP A 10 11.26 -11.32 -4.46
C ASP A 10 10.66 -10.00 -4.99
N GLY A 11 9.81 -9.32 -4.20
CA GLY A 11 9.11 -8.11 -4.65
C GLY A 11 8.01 -8.37 -5.68
N SER A 12 7.70 -9.63 -6.00
CA SER A 12 6.61 -10.02 -6.90
C SER A 12 5.56 -10.82 -6.14
N PRO A 13 4.30 -10.38 -6.11
CA PRO A 13 3.22 -11.21 -5.60
C PRO A 13 3.02 -12.44 -6.50
N PRO A 14 2.80 -13.67 -5.96
CA PRO A 14 2.34 -14.82 -6.71
C PRO A 14 1.18 -14.45 -7.64
N PRO A 15 1.17 -15.00 -8.86
CA PRO A 15 0.14 -14.72 -9.83
C PRO A 15 -1.23 -15.13 -9.27
N GLY A 16 -2.12 -14.14 -9.14
CA GLY A 16 -3.54 -14.37 -8.94
C GLY A 16 -4.17 -15.02 -10.19
N PRO A 17 -5.39 -15.55 -10.09
CA PRO A 17 -6.12 -16.14 -11.22
C PRO A 17 -6.40 -15.18 -12.39
N TYR A 18 -6.08 -13.89 -12.25
CA TYR A 18 -6.11 -12.87 -13.32
C TYR A 18 -4.71 -12.55 -13.89
N ASP A 19 -3.67 -13.22 -13.42
CA ASP A 19 -2.27 -13.06 -13.88
C ASP A 19 -1.86 -14.13 -14.92
N ALA A 20 -2.79 -14.97 -15.38
CA ALA A 20 -2.55 -15.91 -16.48
C ALA A 20 -2.76 -15.22 -17.84
N ALA A 21 -1.65 -14.77 -18.45
CA ALA A 21 -1.54 -13.91 -19.64
C ALA A 21 -2.23 -12.54 -19.44
N PRO A 22 -1.59 -11.41 -19.82
CA PRO A 22 -2.09 -10.08 -19.48
C PRO A 22 -3.40 -9.81 -20.23
N GLN A 23 -4.52 -10.11 -19.61
CA GLN A 23 -5.72 -9.32 -19.84
C GLN A 23 -5.65 -8.17 -18.84
N ASP A 24 -4.99 -7.10 -19.27
CA ASP A 24 -4.88 -5.88 -18.48
C ASP A 24 -6.26 -5.48 -17.95
N PRO A 25 -6.38 -5.10 -16.66
CA PRO A 25 -7.64 -4.70 -16.07
C PRO A 25 -8.36 -3.71 -16.98
N TRP A 26 -9.64 -3.95 -17.26
CA TRP A 26 -10.37 -3.22 -18.29
C TRP A 26 -10.42 -1.69 -18.07
N PHE A 27 -10.23 -1.19 -16.85
CA PHE A 27 -10.13 0.25 -16.54
C PHE A 27 -8.79 0.88 -16.95
N LEU A 28 -7.80 0.07 -17.33
CA LEU A 28 -6.54 0.50 -17.93
C LEU A 28 -6.64 0.63 -19.46
N ARG A 29 -7.82 0.35 -20.04
CA ARG A 29 -8.11 0.37 -21.49
C ARG A 29 -8.90 1.60 -21.94
N ASP A 30 -8.91 2.66 -21.14
CA ASP A 30 -9.75 3.83 -21.43
C ASP A 30 -9.17 4.60 -22.64
N ASP A 31 -9.91 4.58 -23.75
CA ASP A 31 -9.57 5.16 -25.07
C ASP A 31 -10.12 6.61 -25.22
N THR A 32 -10.51 7.27 -24.12
CA THR A 32 -11.01 8.66 -24.18
C THR A 32 -9.88 9.64 -24.47
N ALA A 33 -10.18 10.71 -25.22
CA ALA A 33 -9.26 11.82 -25.44
C ALA A 33 -8.61 12.29 -24.12
N SER A 34 -7.33 12.63 -24.19
CA SER A 34 -6.51 12.97 -23.03
C SER A 34 -6.96 14.30 -22.40
N ASP A 35 -7.84 14.23 -21.40
CA ASP A 35 -8.19 15.35 -20.50
C ASP A 35 -7.12 15.55 -19.41
N LEU A 36 -5.85 15.32 -19.74
CA LEU A 36 -4.76 15.52 -18.81
C LEU A 36 -4.67 16.99 -18.39
N PRO A 37 -4.27 17.26 -17.13
CA PRO A 37 -4.00 18.61 -16.68
C PRO A 37 -2.93 19.30 -17.54
N PRO A 38 -2.92 20.64 -17.56
CA PRO A 38 -1.90 21.40 -18.29
C PRO A 38 -0.48 20.94 -17.94
N PRO A 39 0.46 21.00 -18.89
CA PRO A 39 1.84 20.58 -18.67
C PRO A 39 2.48 21.33 -17.52
N LEU A 40 3.31 20.64 -16.76
CA LEU A 40 4.01 21.21 -15.62
C LEU A 40 5.04 22.24 -16.08
N HIS A 41 5.13 23.36 -15.36
CA HIS A 41 6.18 24.36 -15.55
C HIS A 41 7.28 24.19 -14.48
N PRO A 42 8.48 23.69 -14.83
CA PRO A 42 9.52 23.38 -13.83
C PRO A 42 9.90 24.57 -12.93
N GLY A 43 9.92 25.79 -13.49
CA GLY A 43 10.24 27.01 -12.73
C GLY A 43 9.29 27.26 -11.54
N ASP A 44 8.00 27.00 -11.71
CA ASP A 44 7.01 27.20 -10.64
C ASP A 44 7.19 26.16 -9.51
N TRP A 45 7.58 24.93 -9.87
CA TRP A 45 7.89 23.88 -8.91
C TRP A 45 9.18 24.13 -8.16
N HIS A 46 10.21 24.69 -8.81
CA HIS A 46 11.41 25.17 -8.12
C HIS A 46 11.08 26.27 -7.10
N ALA A 47 10.25 27.24 -7.48
CA ALA A 47 9.81 28.30 -6.58
C ALA A 47 9.00 27.76 -5.40
N ALA A 48 8.07 26.83 -5.66
CA ALA A 48 7.28 26.15 -4.63
C ALA A 48 8.17 25.37 -3.65
N GLN A 49 9.13 24.60 -4.16
CA GLN A 49 10.11 23.86 -3.35
C GLN A 49 10.92 24.78 -2.43
N GLY A 50 11.40 25.91 -2.94
CA GLY A 50 12.14 26.88 -2.12
C GLY A 50 11.31 27.38 -0.93
N ARG A 51 10.04 27.70 -1.17
CA ARG A 51 9.09 28.18 -0.15
C ARG A 51 8.72 27.12 0.89
N LEU A 52 8.72 25.84 0.51
CA LEU A 52 8.30 24.70 1.35
C LEU A 52 9.47 23.83 1.81
N SER A 53 10.70 24.37 1.81
CA SER A 53 11.92 23.66 2.20
C SER A 53 11.86 23.07 3.61
N ALA A 54 11.26 23.77 4.58
CA ALA A 54 11.08 23.27 5.94
C ALA A 54 10.14 22.06 6.00
N ASP A 55 9.05 22.07 5.22
CA ASP A 55 8.09 20.97 5.16
C ASP A 55 8.69 19.74 4.45
N LEU A 56 9.51 19.97 3.42
CA LEU A 56 10.28 18.93 2.74
C LEU A 56 11.26 18.25 3.71
N ALA A 57 12.03 19.04 4.46
CA ALA A 57 12.96 18.51 5.47
C ALA A 57 12.24 17.71 6.57
N ARG A 58 11.07 18.19 7.01
CA ARG A 58 10.24 17.48 8.00
C ARG A 58 9.73 16.14 7.45
N LEU A 59 9.25 16.10 6.21
CA LEU A 59 8.80 14.85 5.60
C LEU A 59 9.98 13.88 5.42
N ALA A 60 11.13 14.35 4.96
CA ALA A 60 12.32 13.52 4.80
C ALA A 60 12.76 12.90 6.14
N LEU A 61 12.76 13.67 7.23
CA LEU A 61 13.07 13.16 8.57
C LEU A 61 12.06 12.11 9.05
N LEU A 62 10.76 12.38 8.90
CA LEU A 62 9.71 11.44 9.28
C LEU A 62 9.80 10.14 8.48
N TYR A 63 10.01 10.25 7.17
CA TYR A 63 10.10 9.10 6.29
C TYR A 63 11.39 8.29 6.50
N GLY A 64 12.51 8.96 6.77
CA GLY A 64 13.75 8.30 7.19
C GLY A 64 13.54 7.51 8.48
N THR A 65 12.85 8.09 9.47
CA THR A 65 12.49 7.40 10.72
C THR A 65 11.62 6.17 10.47
N LEU A 66 10.62 6.28 9.57
CA LEU A 66 9.79 5.15 9.18
C LEU A 66 10.61 4.05 8.50
N THR A 67 11.53 4.44 7.63
CA THR A 67 12.39 3.51 6.87
C THR A 67 13.32 2.74 7.80
N GLU A 68 13.97 3.42 8.75
CA GLU A 68 14.79 2.76 9.78
C GLU A 68 13.96 1.78 10.61
N ARG A 69 12.76 2.18 11.03
CA ARG A 69 11.87 1.32 11.83
C ARG A 69 11.41 0.10 11.05
N LEU A 70 11.13 0.24 9.76
CA LEU A 70 10.79 -0.88 8.88
C LEU A 70 11.96 -1.81 8.62
N ARG A 71 13.19 -1.26 8.52
CA ARG A 71 14.41 -2.07 8.36
C ARG A 71 14.75 -2.87 9.61
N ALA A 72 14.56 -2.28 10.79
CA ALA A 72 14.80 -2.94 12.08
C ALA A 72 13.66 -3.90 12.48
N GLY A 73 12.45 -3.68 11.95
CA GLY A 73 11.25 -4.45 12.27
C GLY A 73 11.07 -5.72 11.42
N PRO A 74 10.06 -6.55 11.75
CA PRO A 74 9.69 -7.70 10.93
C PRO A 74 9.23 -7.29 9.53
N GLN A 75 9.60 -8.09 8.51
CA GLN A 75 9.27 -7.87 7.10
C GLN A 75 7.75 -7.65 6.86
N GLY A 76 6.91 -8.29 7.66
CA GLY A 76 5.45 -8.16 7.61
C GLY A 76 4.92 -6.74 7.83
N TRP A 77 5.66 -5.87 8.53
CA TRP A 77 5.23 -4.50 8.78
C TRP A 77 5.06 -3.68 7.50
N ARG A 78 6.00 -3.82 6.55
CA ARG A 78 5.92 -3.14 5.24
C ARG A 78 4.68 -3.58 4.48
N HIS A 79 4.43 -4.90 4.44
CA HIS A 79 3.23 -5.47 3.81
C HIS A 79 1.95 -4.89 4.43
N ARG A 80 1.86 -4.83 5.77
CA ARG A 80 0.69 -4.28 6.45
C ARG A 80 0.46 -2.80 6.13
N LEU A 81 1.52 -2.00 6.16
CA LEU A 81 1.42 -0.58 5.81
C LEU A 81 1.02 -0.38 4.35
N ALA A 82 1.48 -1.25 3.43
CA ALA A 82 1.08 -1.18 2.03
C ALA A 82 -0.41 -1.47 1.85
N LEU A 83 -0.97 -2.48 2.54
CA LEU A 83 -2.41 -2.76 2.55
C LEU A 83 -3.21 -1.56 3.08
N MET A 84 -2.76 -0.96 4.19
CA MET A 84 -3.40 0.21 4.79
C MET A 84 -3.35 1.43 3.87
N THR A 85 -2.21 1.65 3.22
CA THR A 85 -2.01 2.78 2.29
C THR A 85 -2.83 2.60 1.02
N ALA A 86 -2.86 1.39 0.45
CA ALA A 86 -3.68 1.08 -0.72
C ALA A 86 -5.18 1.26 -0.44
N ALA A 87 -5.66 0.80 0.71
CA ALA A 87 -7.03 1.03 1.16
C ALA A 87 -7.33 2.52 1.38
N ARG A 88 -6.36 3.29 1.91
CA ARG A 88 -6.49 4.74 2.09
C ARG A 88 -6.63 5.47 0.76
N ILE A 89 -5.72 5.17 -0.19
CA ILE A 89 -5.75 5.72 -1.55
C ILE A 89 -7.08 5.38 -2.23
N SER A 90 -7.53 4.12 -2.14
CA SER A 90 -8.81 3.66 -2.66
C SER A 90 -9.99 4.49 -2.11
N GLY A 91 -10.02 4.71 -0.79
CA GLY A 91 -11.03 5.55 -0.13
C GLY A 91 -11.06 7.00 -0.63
N ALA A 92 -9.89 7.60 -0.86
CA ALA A 92 -9.80 8.96 -1.40
C ALA A 92 -10.28 9.08 -2.85
N SER A 93 -10.22 7.99 -3.61
CA SER A 93 -10.74 7.91 -4.98
C SER A 93 -12.22 7.55 -5.06
N GLY A 94 -12.92 7.42 -3.92
CA GLY A 94 -14.34 7.09 -3.83
C GLY A 94 -14.63 5.60 -3.59
N ASP A 95 -13.63 4.72 -3.69
CA ASP A 95 -13.76 3.28 -3.51
C ASP A 95 -13.69 2.93 -2.00
N ARG A 96 -14.77 2.39 -1.42
CA ARG A 96 -14.83 2.08 0.02
C ARG A 96 -14.21 0.72 0.37
N VAL A 97 -12.94 0.52 0.00
CA VAL A 97 -12.20 -0.71 0.31
C VAL A 97 -11.47 -0.59 1.65
N SER A 98 -11.83 -1.42 2.63
CA SER A 98 -11.11 -1.49 3.90
C SER A 98 -9.82 -2.32 3.80
N PRO A 99 -8.80 -2.08 4.65
CA PRO A 99 -7.58 -2.89 4.68
C PRO A 99 -7.87 -4.38 4.92
N ASP A 100 -8.86 -4.67 5.76
CA ASP A 100 -9.32 -6.02 6.09
C ASP A 100 -9.92 -6.73 4.86
N ARG A 101 -10.75 -6.02 4.10
CA ARG A 101 -11.36 -6.54 2.88
C ARG A 101 -10.32 -6.78 1.79
N LEU A 102 -9.38 -5.85 1.63
CA LEU A 102 -8.26 -5.99 0.70
C LEU A 102 -7.36 -7.18 1.08
N ALA A 103 -7.06 -7.35 2.37
CA ALA A 103 -6.29 -8.48 2.88
C ALA A 103 -6.95 -9.84 2.55
N LEU A 104 -8.27 -9.96 2.72
CA LEU A 104 -9.00 -11.19 2.37
C LEU A 104 -9.05 -11.46 0.86
N TRP A 105 -9.14 -10.40 0.07
CA TRP A 105 -9.09 -10.47 -1.39
C TRP A 105 -7.73 -11.01 -1.85
N GLU A 106 -6.64 -10.38 -1.40
CA GLU A 106 -5.26 -10.81 -1.69
C GLU A 106 -4.97 -12.23 -1.20
N ALA A 107 -5.50 -12.60 -0.03
CA ALA A 107 -5.20 -13.90 0.57
C ALA A 107 -5.81 -15.08 -0.19
N ARG A 108 -7.05 -14.99 -0.71
CA ARG A 108 -7.74 -16.12 -1.39
C ARG A 108 -8.98 -15.72 -2.23
N HIS A 109 -9.12 -14.48 -2.68
CA HIS A 109 -10.30 -14.01 -3.43
C HIS A 109 -11.64 -14.34 -2.72
N LEU A 110 -11.63 -14.33 -1.38
CA LEU A 110 -12.75 -14.82 -0.57
C LEU A 110 -13.91 -13.82 -0.42
N SER A 111 -13.90 -12.69 -1.15
CA SER A 111 -15.04 -11.78 -1.12
C SER A 111 -16.11 -12.22 -2.12
N GLY A 112 -17.12 -12.92 -1.63
CA GLY A 112 -18.39 -13.03 -2.33
C GLY A 112 -19.16 -11.70 -2.24
N ALA A 113 -19.16 -10.92 -3.33
CA ALA A 113 -20.20 -9.95 -3.73
C ALA A 113 -19.71 -9.22 -4.98
N GLN A 114 -20.49 -9.27 -6.06
CA GLN A 114 -20.17 -8.66 -7.36
C GLN A 114 -20.23 -7.11 -7.37
N ASP A 115 -20.77 -6.49 -6.32
CA ASP A 115 -21.07 -5.04 -6.31
C ASP A 115 -19.87 -4.10 -6.11
N ASP A 116 -18.66 -4.60 -5.84
CA ASP A 116 -17.48 -3.75 -5.60
C ASP A 116 -16.15 -4.35 -6.12
N ALA A 117 -16.25 -5.29 -7.07
CA ALA A 117 -15.09 -5.99 -7.63
C ALA A 117 -14.07 -5.02 -8.28
N GLN A 118 -14.55 -3.89 -8.79
CA GLN A 118 -13.72 -2.89 -9.48
C GLN A 118 -12.82 -2.12 -8.50
N GLY A 119 -13.38 -1.59 -7.41
CA GLY A 119 -12.62 -0.89 -6.38
C GLY A 119 -11.60 -1.80 -5.71
N LEU A 120 -11.97 -3.06 -5.46
CA LEU A 120 -11.03 -4.08 -4.97
C LEU A 120 -9.88 -4.35 -5.95
N THR A 121 -10.17 -4.44 -7.26
CA THR A 121 -9.14 -4.65 -8.28
C THR A 121 -8.15 -3.47 -8.32
N ARG A 122 -8.64 -2.23 -8.24
CA ARG A 122 -7.78 -1.04 -8.20
C ARG A 122 -6.96 -0.96 -6.90
N ALA A 123 -7.57 -1.24 -5.75
CA ALA A 123 -6.86 -1.28 -4.47
C ALA A 123 -5.78 -2.38 -4.43
N ALA A 124 -6.07 -3.54 -5.02
CA ALA A 124 -5.13 -4.64 -5.20
C ALA A 124 -3.96 -4.24 -6.11
N TRP A 125 -4.25 -3.58 -7.24
CA TRP A 125 -3.22 -3.01 -8.11
C TRP A 125 -2.32 -2.03 -7.35
N ALA A 126 -2.92 -1.10 -6.58
CA ALA A 126 -2.18 -0.14 -5.77
C ALA A 126 -1.26 -0.83 -4.76
N PHE A 127 -1.79 -1.81 -4.03
CA PHE A 127 -1.02 -2.61 -3.09
C PHE A 127 0.21 -3.28 -3.73
N ARG A 128 0.02 -3.96 -4.88
CA ARG A 128 1.12 -4.63 -5.58
C ARG A 128 2.19 -3.64 -6.06
N ARG A 129 1.79 -2.48 -6.58
CA ARG A 129 2.74 -1.43 -7.02
C ARG A 129 3.48 -0.75 -5.87
N LEU A 130 2.82 -0.55 -4.73
CA LEU A 130 3.49 -0.08 -3.51
C LEU A 130 4.54 -1.08 -3.01
N MET A 131 4.24 -2.38 -3.11
CA MET A 131 5.15 -3.46 -2.70
C MET A 131 6.30 -3.71 -3.69
N GLY A 132 6.17 -3.31 -4.94
CA GLY A 132 7.20 -3.47 -5.98
C GLY A 132 8.57 -2.92 -5.58
N THR A 133 9.62 -3.41 -6.22
CA THR A 133 11.01 -3.00 -5.92
C THR A 133 11.57 -2.05 -6.98
N THR A 134 11.11 -2.18 -8.22
CA THR A 134 11.54 -1.32 -9.34
C THR A 134 11.07 0.13 -9.15
N PRO A 135 11.97 1.12 -9.33
CA PRO A 135 11.60 2.53 -9.41
C PRO A 135 10.69 2.79 -10.63
N PRO A 136 9.59 3.54 -10.49
CA PRO A 136 8.65 3.78 -11.59
C PRO A 136 9.26 4.42 -12.83
N GLN A 137 10.31 5.23 -12.69
CA GLN A 137 10.90 5.99 -13.80
C GLN A 137 11.78 5.13 -14.71
N GLN A 138 12.15 3.91 -14.30
CA GLN A 138 12.91 2.99 -15.15
C GLN A 138 12.04 2.42 -16.28
N ASP A 139 10.76 2.19 -15.99
CA ASP A 139 9.77 1.70 -16.94
C ASP A 139 8.38 2.19 -16.51
N LEU A 140 8.06 3.44 -16.86
CA LEU A 140 6.80 4.07 -16.46
C LEU A 140 5.60 3.39 -17.14
N ALA A 141 5.78 2.94 -18.39
CA ALA A 141 4.76 2.21 -19.14
C ALA A 141 4.43 0.86 -18.49
N GLY A 142 5.44 0.06 -18.15
CA GLY A 142 5.24 -1.20 -17.42
C GLY A 142 4.74 -0.98 -15.99
N PHE A 143 5.18 0.09 -15.32
CA PHE A 143 4.68 0.45 -13.99
C PHE A 143 3.18 0.73 -14.00
N LEU A 144 2.71 1.57 -14.92
CA LEU A 144 1.28 1.90 -15.04
C LEU A 144 0.48 0.76 -15.68
N ALA A 145 1.09 0.00 -16.58
CA ALA A 145 0.47 -1.08 -17.35
C ALA A 145 -0.83 -0.65 -18.09
N ARG A 146 -0.85 0.58 -18.61
CA ARG A 146 -1.99 1.10 -19.38
C ARG A 146 -1.90 0.69 -20.85
N GLN A 147 -3.01 0.17 -21.38
CA GLN A 147 -3.19 -0.03 -22.81
C GLN A 147 -3.85 1.22 -23.39
N GLY A 148 -3.35 1.74 -24.52
CA GLY A 148 -3.96 2.91 -25.21
C GLY A 148 -3.49 4.29 -24.75
N ALA A 149 -2.81 4.42 -23.60
CA ALA A 149 -2.29 5.70 -23.10
C ALA A 149 -0.79 5.93 -23.37
N ALA A 150 -0.26 5.37 -24.47
CA ALA A 150 1.18 5.38 -24.74
C ALA A 150 1.75 6.81 -24.88
N GLU A 151 1.00 7.72 -25.52
CA GLU A 151 1.37 9.12 -25.68
C GLU A 151 1.34 9.86 -24.34
N ASP A 152 0.25 9.77 -23.57
CA ASP A 152 0.14 10.30 -22.20
C ASP A 152 1.31 9.86 -21.30
N VAL A 153 1.68 8.57 -21.37
CA VAL A 153 2.78 8.02 -20.57
C VAL A 153 4.13 8.56 -21.03
N ALA A 154 4.34 8.72 -22.34
CA ALA A 154 5.54 9.31 -22.89
C ALA A 154 5.68 10.78 -22.48
N ASP A 155 4.58 11.54 -22.54
CA ASP A 155 4.53 12.94 -22.11
C ASP A 155 4.80 13.08 -20.61
N LEU A 156 4.20 12.23 -19.77
CA LEU A 156 4.48 12.21 -18.34
C LEU A 156 5.94 11.88 -18.05
N SER A 157 6.53 10.93 -18.80
CA SER A 157 7.95 10.57 -18.68
C SER A 157 8.86 11.75 -19.03
N ALA A 158 8.57 12.47 -20.11
CA ALA A 158 9.31 13.68 -20.49
C ALA A 158 9.19 14.78 -19.43
N GLN A 159 7.99 14.99 -18.88
CA GLN A 159 7.78 15.94 -17.78
C GLN A 159 8.55 15.54 -16.51
N LEU A 160 8.56 14.25 -16.14
CA LEU A 160 9.33 13.73 -15.01
C LEU A 160 10.83 13.94 -15.17
N ALA A 161 11.36 13.78 -16.39
CA ALA A 161 12.76 14.05 -16.71
C ALA A 161 13.10 15.54 -16.51
N GLY A 162 12.21 16.44 -16.91
CA GLY A 162 12.36 17.90 -16.71
C GLY A 162 12.30 18.36 -15.25
N LEU A 163 11.96 17.47 -14.31
CA LEU A 163 11.89 17.73 -12.87
C LEU A 163 13.00 17.01 -12.08
N ALA A 164 13.99 16.42 -12.76
CA ALA A 164 15.00 15.56 -12.12
C ALA A 164 15.78 16.25 -10.98
N ASP A 165 16.03 17.55 -11.08
CA ASP A 165 16.78 18.34 -10.09
C ASP A 165 15.95 18.74 -8.86
N LEU A 166 14.64 18.46 -8.87
CA LEU A 166 13.77 18.73 -7.73
C LEU A 166 13.86 17.62 -6.68
N HIS A 167 13.55 17.99 -5.43
CA HIS A 167 13.47 17.05 -4.33
C HIS A 167 12.42 15.96 -4.64
N PRO A 168 12.63 14.67 -4.28
CA PRO A 168 11.73 13.59 -4.67
C PRO A 168 10.27 13.80 -4.25
N ALA A 169 10.02 14.40 -3.08
CA ALA A 169 8.67 14.76 -2.65
C ALA A 169 8.02 15.86 -3.51
N THR A 170 8.80 16.80 -4.05
CA THR A 170 8.31 17.81 -4.99
C THR A 170 7.94 17.16 -6.31
N ARG A 171 8.82 16.30 -6.85
CA ARG A 171 8.56 15.50 -8.06
C ARG A 171 7.30 14.64 -7.90
N ALA A 172 7.12 14.04 -6.73
CA ALA A 172 5.94 13.25 -6.39
C ALA A 172 4.64 14.06 -6.43
N ALA A 173 4.60 15.24 -5.81
CA ALA A 173 3.43 16.11 -5.85
C ALA A 173 3.11 16.57 -7.28
N ALA A 174 4.15 16.91 -8.06
CA ALA A 174 4.02 17.38 -9.43
C ALA A 174 3.47 16.30 -10.37
N VAL A 175 4.02 15.08 -10.30
CA VAL A 175 3.51 13.96 -11.10
C VAL A 175 2.09 13.57 -10.70
N THR A 176 1.76 13.64 -9.41
CA THR A 176 0.41 13.32 -8.94
C THR A 176 -0.58 14.32 -9.54
N GLN A 177 -0.22 15.61 -9.62
CA GLN A 177 -1.04 16.59 -10.32
C GLN A 177 -1.09 16.34 -11.82
N ALA A 178 0.02 16.03 -12.49
CA ALA A 178 0.04 15.87 -13.94
C ALA A 178 -0.68 14.61 -14.43
N TRP A 179 -0.82 13.58 -13.58
CA TRP A 179 -1.42 12.31 -13.96
C TRP A 179 -2.87 12.13 -13.51
N GLN A 180 -3.32 12.89 -12.52
CA GLN A 180 -4.69 12.78 -12.05
C GLN A 180 -5.67 13.38 -13.05
N ILE A 181 -6.79 12.69 -13.26
CA ILE A 181 -7.95 13.24 -13.98
C ILE A 181 -9.10 13.29 -12.97
N PRO A 182 -9.73 14.46 -12.76
CA PRO A 182 -10.91 14.57 -11.91
C PRO A 182 -11.99 13.56 -12.30
N ASP A 183 -12.69 13.01 -11.31
CA ASP A 183 -13.77 12.04 -11.51
C ASP A 183 -13.36 10.72 -12.20
N GLN A 184 -12.06 10.45 -12.34
CA GLN A 184 -11.52 9.15 -12.77
C GLN A 184 -10.78 8.45 -11.61
N PRO A 185 -11.45 7.55 -10.86
CA PRO A 185 -10.83 6.85 -9.72
C PRO A 185 -9.54 6.11 -10.09
N ALA A 186 -9.49 5.50 -11.28
CA ALA A 186 -8.29 4.80 -11.76
C ALA A 186 -7.07 5.75 -11.85
N ARG A 187 -7.23 6.90 -12.51
CA ARG A 187 -6.16 7.91 -12.64
C ARG A 187 -5.74 8.49 -11.29
N CYS A 188 -6.69 8.75 -10.39
CA CYS A 188 -6.38 9.20 -9.03
C CYS A 188 -5.53 8.17 -8.26
N ILE A 189 -5.89 6.88 -8.31
CA ILE A 189 -5.14 5.80 -7.66
C ILE A 189 -3.75 5.66 -8.28
N GLU A 190 -3.65 5.64 -9.61
CA GLU A 190 -2.37 5.59 -10.32
C GLU A 190 -1.46 6.75 -9.94
N ALA A 191 -1.99 7.99 -9.93
CA ALA A 191 -1.25 9.20 -9.60
C ALA A 191 -0.75 9.22 -8.15
N ALA A 192 -1.57 8.74 -7.21
CA ALA A 192 -1.21 8.64 -5.80
C ALA A 192 -0.13 7.58 -5.56
N VAL A 193 -0.25 6.41 -6.19
CA VAL A 193 0.72 5.32 -6.09
C VAL A 193 2.04 5.70 -6.75
N LEU A 194 2.01 6.34 -7.91
CA LEU A 194 3.20 6.87 -8.58
C LEU A 194 3.90 7.89 -7.69
N GLY A 195 3.19 8.92 -7.20
CA GLY A 195 3.77 9.92 -6.29
C GLY A 195 4.35 9.30 -5.01
N SER A 196 3.63 8.36 -4.41
CA SER A 196 4.09 7.62 -3.22
C SER A 196 5.42 6.88 -3.45
N ARG A 197 5.57 6.25 -4.62
CA ARG A 197 6.78 5.52 -5.03
C ARG A 197 7.94 6.44 -5.37
N LEU A 198 7.69 7.55 -6.08
CA LEU A 198 8.72 8.54 -6.39
C LEU A 198 9.26 9.22 -5.14
N ALA A 199 8.38 9.57 -4.20
CA ALA A 199 8.80 10.21 -2.96
C ALA A 199 9.70 9.31 -2.10
N ALA A 200 9.60 7.98 -2.24
CA ALA A 200 10.41 7.04 -1.47
C ALA A 200 11.92 7.19 -1.73
N GLU A 201 12.31 7.73 -2.89
CA GLU A 201 13.72 7.99 -3.23
C GLU A 201 14.44 8.88 -2.22
N MET A 202 13.71 9.63 -1.38
CA MET A 202 14.28 10.35 -0.25
C MET A 202 15.10 9.46 0.70
N ALA A 203 14.73 8.18 0.85
CA ALA A 203 15.35 7.26 1.80
C ALA A 203 15.63 5.85 1.24
N GLY A 204 15.23 5.56 -0.01
CA GLY A 204 15.55 4.32 -0.70
C GLY A 204 14.32 3.55 -1.22
N PRO A 205 14.44 2.22 -1.45
CA PRO A 205 13.37 1.45 -2.07
C PRO A 205 12.17 1.27 -1.14
N GLY A 206 11.01 1.78 -1.54
CA GLY A 206 9.81 1.70 -0.73
C GLY A 206 8.68 2.57 -1.26
N PHE A 207 7.80 2.99 -0.37
CA PHE A 207 6.73 3.92 -0.67
C PHE A 207 6.56 4.87 0.52
N VAL A 208 6.16 6.12 0.27
CA VAL A 208 5.75 7.07 1.31
C VAL A 208 4.24 6.92 1.54
N PRO A 209 3.74 6.71 2.76
CA PRO A 209 2.30 6.69 3.01
C PRO A 209 1.65 8.00 2.57
N VAL A 210 0.57 7.92 1.79
CA VAL A 210 -0.17 9.07 1.26
C VAL A 210 -1.67 8.86 1.42
N MET A 211 -2.41 9.96 1.46
CA MET A 211 -3.86 9.95 1.64
C MET A 211 -4.61 9.57 0.36
N GLY A 212 -4.09 9.96 -0.80
CA GLY A 212 -4.76 9.83 -2.11
C GLY A 212 -4.14 10.77 -3.13
N CYS A 213 -4.86 11.05 -4.22
CA CYS A 213 -4.47 12.08 -5.18
C CYS A 213 -4.63 13.48 -4.58
N GLY A 214 -3.88 14.45 -5.10
CA GLY A 214 -3.89 15.82 -4.63
C GLY A 214 -5.10 16.60 -5.13
N GLY A 215 -5.26 17.84 -4.64
CA GLY A 215 -6.20 18.79 -5.23
C GLY A 215 -5.61 19.47 -6.47
N GLY A 216 -6.44 20.23 -7.20
CA GLY A 216 -5.96 21.17 -8.20
C GLY A 216 -5.49 22.49 -7.57
N GLY A 217 -4.72 23.28 -8.32
CA GLY A 217 -4.27 24.61 -7.89
C GLY A 217 -2.85 24.94 -8.34
N SER A 218 -2.29 25.98 -7.74
CA SER A 218 -0.90 26.37 -7.99
C SER A 218 0.09 25.31 -7.50
N PRO A 219 1.28 25.18 -8.09
CA PRO A 219 2.31 24.24 -7.63
C PRO A 219 2.62 24.36 -6.14
N GLN A 220 2.62 25.57 -5.58
CA GLN A 220 2.80 25.78 -4.14
C GLN A 220 1.65 25.18 -3.32
N ALA A 221 0.39 25.39 -3.72
CA ALA A 221 -0.76 24.87 -2.99
C ALA A 221 -0.83 23.33 -3.07
N VAL A 222 -0.57 22.78 -4.25
CA VAL A 222 -0.50 21.33 -4.47
C VAL A 222 0.60 20.71 -3.64
N LEU A 223 1.82 21.28 -3.67
CA LEU A 223 2.94 20.78 -2.90
C LEU A 223 2.66 20.84 -1.39
N ALA A 224 2.11 21.95 -0.89
CA ALA A 224 1.77 22.09 0.52
C ALA A 224 0.76 21.03 0.98
N LEU A 225 -0.30 20.81 0.21
CA LEU A 225 -1.33 19.82 0.52
C LEU A 225 -0.76 18.39 0.49
N TRP A 226 0.03 18.08 -0.53
CA TRP A 226 0.66 16.77 -0.68
C TRP A 226 1.62 16.49 0.50
N LEU A 227 2.48 17.45 0.86
CA LEU A 227 3.42 17.32 1.98
C LEU A 227 2.68 17.14 3.31
N ALA A 228 1.66 17.95 3.59
CA ALA A 228 0.87 17.83 4.80
C ALA A 228 0.17 16.46 4.90
N GLY A 229 -0.36 15.96 3.80
CA GLY A 229 -0.95 14.62 3.69
C GLY A 229 0.07 13.52 3.97
N ALA A 230 1.21 13.54 3.26
CA ALA A 230 2.27 12.54 3.41
C ALA A 230 2.88 12.54 4.83
N GLN A 231 3.08 13.71 5.44
CA GLN A 231 3.56 13.83 6.82
C GLN A 231 2.57 13.20 7.81
N ARG A 232 1.27 13.50 7.68
CA ARG A 232 0.22 12.93 8.54
C ARG A 232 0.15 11.41 8.44
N GLU A 233 0.15 10.87 7.21
CA GLU A 233 0.07 9.43 7.00
C GLU A 233 1.37 8.72 7.45
N THR A 234 2.53 9.34 7.27
CA THR A 234 3.81 8.81 7.78
C THR A 234 3.85 8.78 9.31
N GLN A 235 3.36 9.84 9.98
CA GLN A 235 3.20 9.85 11.44
C GLN A 235 2.22 8.77 11.92
N GLY A 236 1.08 8.63 11.24
CA GLY A 236 0.10 7.58 11.51
C GLY A 236 0.69 6.18 11.37
N ALA A 237 1.52 5.97 10.34
CA ALA A 237 2.24 4.72 10.14
C ALA A 237 3.22 4.42 11.28
N LEU A 238 4.01 5.40 11.72
CA LEU A 238 4.93 5.24 12.86
C LEU A 238 4.19 4.83 14.14
N LEU A 239 3.09 5.53 14.48
CA LEU A 239 2.25 5.20 15.64
C LEU A 239 1.58 3.82 15.50
N HIS A 240 1.28 3.40 14.28
CA HIS A 240 0.76 2.06 14.01
C HIS A 240 1.82 0.99 14.22
N LEU A 241 3.06 1.22 13.78
CA LEU A 241 4.18 0.31 14.03
C LEU A 241 4.49 0.19 15.54
N ASP A 242 4.37 1.26 16.30
CA ASP A 242 4.59 1.22 17.76
C ASP A 242 3.55 0.34 18.46
N ARG A 243 2.27 0.45 18.07
CA ARG A 243 1.20 -0.44 18.56
C ARG A 243 1.41 -1.89 18.15
N LEU A 244 1.80 -2.14 16.90
CA LEU A 244 2.15 -3.49 16.43
C LEU A 244 3.30 -4.08 17.24
N ARG A 245 4.34 -3.29 17.52
CA ARG A 245 5.49 -3.75 18.29
C ARG A 245 5.09 -4.13 19.72
N ALA A 246 4.35 -3.24 20.40
CA ALA A 246 3.86 -3.52 21.74
C ALA A 246 3.00 -4.80 21.79
N TRP A 247 2.11 -4.97 20.82
CA TRP A 247 1.30 -6.19 20.70
C TRP A 247 2.16 -7.44 20.41
N GLN A 248 3.18 -7.35 19.55
CA GLN A 248 4.11 -8.45 19.27
C GLN A 248 4.89 -8.88 20.50
N ASP A 249 5.42 -7.92 21.26
CA ASP A 249 6.18 -8.18 22.48
C ASP A 249 5.28 -8.85 23.54
N GLN A 250 4.04 -8.35 23.70
CA GLN A 250 3.04 -8.99 24.56
C GLN A 250 2.68 -10.41 24.10
N ALA A 251 2.51 -10.61 22.79
CA ALA A 251 2.18 -11.91 22.23
C ALA A 251 3.33 -12.92 22.45
N GLN A 252 4.58 -12.51 22.22
CA GLN A 252 5.75 -13.35 22.46
C GLN A 252 5.89 -13.72 23.93
N ALA A 253 5.73 -12.76 24.84
CA ALA A 253 5.74 -13.03 26.28
C ALA A 253 4.66 -14.04 26.69
N THR A 254 3.43 -13.87 26.17
CA THR A 254 2.30 -14.77 26.44
C THR A 254 2.54 -16.19 25.92
N LEU A 255 3.27 -16.33 24.81
CA LEU A 255 3.62 -17.62 24.22
C LEU A 255 4.77 -18.34 24.94
N THR A 256 5.38 -17.73 25.95
CA THR A 256 6.41 -18.38 26.77
C THR A 256 5.82 -19.64 27.42
N GLY A 257 6.42 -20.81 27.14
CA GLY A 257 5.94 -22.10 27.66
C GLY A 257 4.84 -22.77 26.84
N TRP A 258 4.35 -22.14 25.76
CA TRP A 258 3.46 -22.80 24.82
C TRP A 258 4.20 -23.87 24.03
N GLN A 259 3.55 -25.01 23.79
CA GLN A 259 4.10 -26.09 22.97
C GLN A 259 3.57 -26.00 21.53
N GLY A 260 4.41 -26.38 20.58
CA GLY A 260 4.02 -26.52 19.17
C GLY A 260 4.60 -25.45 18.25
N ARG A 261 4.59 -25.74 16.95
CA ARG A 261 5.28 -24.95 15.92
C ARG A 261 4.44 -23.85 15.28
N ILE A 262 3.16 -23.73 15.65
CA ILE A 262 2.16 -22.89 14.97
C ILE A 262 1.88 -21.54 15.65
N PRO A 263 1.90 -21.41 17.00
CA PRO A 263 1.58 -20.14 17.64
C PRO A 263 2.41 -18.95 17.14
N LEU A 264 3.74 -19.09 17.10
CA LEU A 264 4.62 -17.99 16.68
C LEU A 264 4.44 -17.60 15.20
N PRO A 265 4.34 -18.54 14.23
CA PRO A 265 3.94 -18.20 12.87
C PRO A 265 2.62 -17.45 12.75
N LEU A 266 1.61 -17.77 13.58
CA LEU A 266 0.34 -17.02 13.57
C LEU A 266 0.54 -15.57 14.03
N ILE A 267 1.38 -15.33 15.05
CA ILE A 267 1.75 -13.97 15.47
C ILE A 267 2.41 -13.22 14.30
N HIS A 268 3.35 -13.84 13.59
CA HIS A 268 3.98 -13.21 12.42
C HIS A 268 2.94 -12.87 11.32
N ILE A 269 2.02 -13.78 11.02
CA ILE A 269 0.95 -13.54 10.05
C ILE A 269 0.08 -12.35 10.48
N LEU A 270 -0.35 -12.30 11.74
CA LEU A 270 -1.21 -11.22 12.26
C LEU A 270 -0.52 -9.84 12.29
N THR A 271 0.80 -9.81 12.18
CA THR A 271 1.57 -8.56 12.13
C THR A 271 1.68 -8.00 10.73
N ALA A 272 1.55 -8.87 9.73
CA ALA A 272 1.51 -8.49 8.34
C ALA A 272 0.09 -8.28 7.83
N TRP A 273 -0.85 -9.10 8.28
CA TRP A 273 -2.21 -9.11 7.78
C TRP A 273 -3.15 -8.50 8.82
N PRO A 274 -3.92 -7.45 8.46
CA PRO A 274 -4.83 -6.79 9.39
C PRO A 274 -6.01 -7.67 9.81
N LEU A 275 -6.36 -8.64 8.97
CA LEU A 275 -7.40 -9.63 9.21
C LEU A 275 -6.96 -10.99 8.69
N VAL A 276 -7.24 -12.05 9.44
CA VAL A 276 -6.83 -13.43 9.11
C VAL A 276 -8.00 -14.38 9.26
N SER A 277 -8.18 -15.29 8.29
CA SER A 277 -9.08 -16.44 8.39
C SER A 277 -8.30 -17.72 8.66
N ALA A 278 -8.97 -18.78 9.14
CA ALA A 278 -8.31 -20.07 9.35
C ALA A 278 -7.81 -20.70 8.03
N ALA A 279 -8.53 -20.51 6.91
CA ALA A 279 -8.12 -21.00 5.60
C ALA A 279 -6.88 -20.25 5.07
N MET A 280 -6.84 -18.93 5.28
CA MET A 280 -5.68 -18.11 4.95
C MET A 280 -4.47 -18.53 5.79
N ALA A 281 -4.62 -18.64 7.11
CA ALA A 281 -3.54 -19.07 7.99
C ALA A 281 -3.07 -20.51 7.71
N GLU A 282 -3.95 -21.43 7.33
CA GLU A 282 -3.57 -22.77 6.82
C GLU A 282 -2.64 -22.66 5.60
N THR A 283 -2.97 -21.79 4.65
CA THR A 283 -2.16 -21.55 3.45
C THR A 283 -0.78 -21.00 3.82
N LEU A 284 -0.75 -19.96 4.64
CA LEU A 284 0.46 -19.23 4.98
C LEU A 284 1.37 -20.02 5.92
N THR A 285 0.81 -20.84 6.82
CA THR A 285 1.60 -21.68 7.73
C THR A 285 1.95 -23.05 7.16
N GLY A 286 1.18 -23.55 6.18
CA GLY A 286 1.25 -24.93 5.70
C GLY A 286 0.72 -25.97 6.69
N ALA A 287 0.10 -25.55 7.80
CA ALA A 287 -0.47 -26.46 8.80
C ALA A 287 -1.94 -26.77 8.49
N ASN A 288 -2.41 -27.94 8.90
CA ASN A 288 -3.82 -28.34 8.74
C ASN A 288 -4.76 -27.30 9.38
N ARG A 289 -5.84 -26.95 8.68
CA ARG A 289 -6.95 -26.09 9.14
C ARG A 289 -7.38 -26.32 10.59
N SER A 290 -7.54 -27.57 11.04
CA SER A 290 -7.98 -27.86 12.41
C SER A 290 -6.96 -27.42 13.45
N THR A 291 -5.66 -27.63 13.18
CA THR A 291 -4.56 -27.15 14.02
C THR A 291 -4.53 -25.63 14.06
N VAL A 292 -4.66 -24.97 12.91
CA VAL A 292 -4.70 -23.50 12.83
C VAL A 292 -5.89 -22.93 13.61
N GLN A 293 -7.09 -23.48 13.40
CA GLN A 293 -8.32 -23.07 14.08
C GLN A 293 -8.21 -23.19 15.61
N ARG A 294 -7.63 -24.30 16.10
CA ARG A 294 -7.39 -24.50 17.54
C ARG A 294 -6.43 -23.46 18.10
N ASN A 295 -5.32 -23.18 17.40
CA ASN A 295 -4.35 -22.18 17.84
C ASN A 295 -4.94 -20.76 17.82
N LEU A 296 -5.69 -20.38 16.78
CA LEU A 296 -6.37 -19.09 16.70
C LEU A 296 -7.40 -18.92 17.84
N THR A 297 -8.14 -19.97 18.16
CA THR A 297 -9.10 -19.94 19.29
C THR A 297 -8.38 -19.83 20.64
N ALA A 298 -7.24 -20.52 20.81
CA ALA A 298 -6.43 -20.42 22.02
C ALA A 298 -5.82 -19.01 22.18
N LEU A 299 -5.29 -18.42 21.10
CA LEU A 299 -4.77 -17.05 21.08
C LEU A 299 -5.88 -15.99 21.32
N GLN A 300 -7.11 -16.26 20.91
CA GLN A 300 -8.25 -15.41 21.24
C GLN A 300 -8.57 -15.48 22.74
N ALA A 301 -8.48 -16.67 23.35
CA ALA A 301 -8.74 -16.85 24.78
C ALA A 301 -7.73 -16.13 25.69
N THR A 302 -6.51 -15.86 25.21
CA THR A 302 -5.52 -15.02 25.93
C THR A 302 -5.79 -13.52 25.80
N GLY A 303 -6.76 -13.11 24.99
CA GLY A 303 -7.05 -11.70 24.72
C GLY A 303 -6.15 -11.05 23.67
N LEU A 304 -5.19 -11.77 23.09
CA LEU A 304 -4.32 -11.26 22.03
C LEU A 304 -5.06 -10.99 20.72
N LEU A 305 -6.11 -11.79 20.45
CA LEU A 305 -6.94 -11.67 19.25
C LEU A 305 -8.37 -11.29 19.62
N ARG A 306 -9.04 -10.60 18.69
CA ARG A 306 -10.50 -10.47 18.69
C ARG A 306 -11.07 -11.08 17.42
N GLU A 307 -12.20 -11.76 17.57
CA GLU A 307 -13.00 -12.22 16.44
C GLU A 307 -13.85 -11.06 15.92
N VAL A 308 -13.84 -10.86 14.60
CA VAL A 308 -14.55 -9.76 13.92
C VAL A 308 -15.91 -10.23 13.38
N THR A 309 -16.06 -11.53 13.13
CA THR A 309 -17.29 -12.15 12.63
C THR A 309 -18.21 -12.56 13.77
N GLY A 310 -19.48 -12.19 13.72
CA GLY A 310 -20.49 -12.71 14.65
C GLY A 310 -20.91 -14.13 14.28
N GLN A 311 -20.42 -15.15 14.99
CA GLN A 311 -20.83 -16.58 14.99
C GLN A 311 -21.18 -17.24 13.62
N GLY A 312 -20.69 -16.70 12.50
CA GLY A 312 -20.95 -17.22 11.16
C GLY A 312 -20.08 -18.42 10.80
N ARG A 313 -20.37 -19.04 9.64
CA ARG A 313 -19.65 -20.22 9.11
C ARG A 313 -18.16 -19.97 8.85
N TYR A 314 -17.76 -18.70 8.67
CA TYR A 314 -16.38 -18.28 8.48
C TYR A 314 -15.98 -17.32 9.59
N ARG A 315 -14.96 -17.70 10.38
CA ARG A 315 -14.44 -16.89 11.47
C ARG A 315 -13.22 -16.09 11.02
N LEU A 316 -13.14 -14.84 11.44
CA LEU A 316 -12.06 -13.91 11.12
C LEU A 316 -11.50 -13.29 12.39
N TRP A 317 -10.17 -13.23 12.49
CA TRP A 317 -9.45 -12.69 13.64
C TRP A 317 -8.59 -11.50 13.25
N THR A 318 -8.52 -10.54 14.16
CA THR A 318 -7.56 -9.43 14.09
C THR A 318 -6.80 -9.32 15.41
N ALA A 319 -5.57 -8.82 15.32
CA ALA A 319 -4.77 -8.47 16.49
C ALA A 319 -5.48 -7.38 17.31
N ARG A 320 -5.40 -7.47 18.63
CA ARG A 320 -5.90 -6.45 19.55
C ARG A 320 -4.83 -5.37 19.77
N LEU A 321 -4.71 -4.48 18.77
CA LEU A 321 -3.78 -3.34 18.76
C LEU A 321 -4.29 -2.13 19.56
#